data_AF-F5LC90-F1
#
_entry.id   AF-F5LC90-F1
#
_cell.length_a   1.000
_cell.length_b   1.000
_cell.length_c   1.000
_cell.angle_alpha   90.00
_cell.angle_beta   90.00
_cell.angle_gamma   90.00
#
_symmetry.space_group_name_H-M   'P 1'
#
loop_
_entity.id
_entity.type
_entity.pdbx_description
1 polymer ?
#
loop_
_entity_poly.entity_id
_entity_poly.type
_entity_poly.pdbx_seq_one_letter_code
_entity_poly.pdbx_strand_id
1 'polypeptide(L)' 'MKLDMGKILDILKLTPLYLFPIVLASAAMLFLPVDILKQLGIDPFTVKYKTWIGLTFIISFCF' A
#
# COMPACT_ATOMS: atom_id res chain seq x y z
N MET A 1 7.66 -29.34 3.12
CA MET A 1 6.96 -28.29 3.90
C MET A 1 5.48 -28.45 3.62
N LYS A 2 4.72 -29.09 4.52
CA LYS A 2 3.29 -29.37 4.32
C LYS A 2 2.56 -28.04 4.48
N LEU A 3 2.05 -27.49 3.37
CA LEU A 3 1.36 -26.20 3.36
C LEU A 3 -0.01 -26.41 4.00
N ASP A 4 -0.12 -26.05 5.27
CA ASP A 4 -1.34 -26.21 6.05
C ASP A 4 -2.38 -25.18 5.57
N MET A 5 -3.45 -25.64 4.92
CA MET A 5 -4.51 -24.77 4.35
C MET A 5 -5.10 -23.82 5.41
N GLY A 6 -5.09 -24.21 6.70
CA GLY A 6 -5.50 -23.34 7.80
C GLY A 6 -4.63 -22.09 7.96
N LYS A 7 -3.31 -22.21 7.77
CA LYS A 7 -2.38 -21.08 7.88
C LYS A 7 -2.52 -20.10 6.72
N ILE A 8 -2.87 -20.57 5.52
CA ILE A 8 -3.14 -19.70 4.37
C ILE A 8 -4.38 -18.86 4.63
N LEU A 9 -5.43 -19.46 5.19
CA LEU A 9 -6.67 -18.76 5.56
C LEU A 9 -6.46 -17.78 6.72
N ASP A 10 -5.58 -18.09 7.68
CA ASP A 10 -5.21 -17.13 8.73
C ASP A 10 -4.41 -15.95 8.19
N ILE A 11 -3.48 -16.17 7.25
CA ILE A 11 -2.78 -15.09 6.56
C ILE A 11 -3.77 -14.23 5.78
N LEU A 12 -4.72 -14.85 5.05
CA LEU A 12 -5.77 -14.16 4.31
C LEU A 12 -6.68 -13.33 5.24
N LYS A 13 -6.92 -13.78 6.48
CA LYS A 13 -7.68 -13.02 7.47
C LYS A 13 -6.88 -11.87 8.09
N LEU A 14 -5.57 -12.02 8.27
CA LEU A 14 -4.70 -10.91 8.67
C LEU A 14 -4.60 -9.85 7.58
N THR A 15 -4.65 -10.28 6.31
CA THR A 15 -4.44 -9.46 5.11
C THR A 15 -5.23 -8.14 5.14
N PRO A 16 -6.57 -8.10 5.31
CA PRO A 16 -7.32 -6.84 5.31
C PRO A 16 -6.92 -5.88 6.43
N LEU A 17 -6.49 -6.36 7.60
CA LEU A 17 -6.12 -5.52 8.73
C LEU A 17 -4.78 -4.79 8.52
N TYR A 18 -3.85 -5.42 7.78
CA TYR A 18 -2.54 -4.83 7.44
C TYR A 18 -2.53 -4.16 6.07
N LEU A 19 -3.37 -4.60 5.13
CA LEU A 19 -3.50 -3.97 3.82
C LEU A 19 -4.21 -2.63 3.91
N PHE A 20 -5.21 -2.48 4.79
CA PHE A 20 -5.92 -1.21 4.94
C PHE A 20 -5.01 0.01 5.21
N PRO A 21 -4.07 -0.01 6.18
CA PRO A 21 -3.15 1.10 6.37
C PRO A 21 -2.17 1.29 5.19
N ILE A 22 -1.81 0.22 4.46
CA ILE A 22 -0.98 0.31 3.26
C ILE A 22 -1.75 1.00 2.12
N VAL A 23 -3.01 0.65 1.91
CA VAL A 23 -3.93 1.31 0.96
C VAL A 23 -4.07 2.78 1.34
N LEU A 24 -4.27 3.08 2.62
CA LEU A 24 -4.43 4.45 3.08
C LEU A 24 -3.16 5.29 2.86
N ALA A 25 -1.98 4.75 3.19
CA ALA A 25 -0.70 5.44 3.01
C ALA A 25 -0.36 5.64 1.53
N SER A 26 -0.59 4.63 0.69
CA SER A 26 -0.37 4.72 -0.76
C SER A 26 -1.37 5.66 -1.44
N ALA A 27 -2.64 5.66 -1.01
CA ALA A 27 -3.63 6.63 -1.45
C ALA A 27 -3.24 8.06 -1.06
N ALA A 28 -2.80 8.27 0.19
CA ALA A 28 -2.32 9.57 0.63
C ALA A 28 -1.16 10.05 -0.25
N MET A 29 -0.18 9.19 -0.56
CA MET A 29 0.91 9.55 -1.47
C MET A 29 0.48 9.83 -2.92
N LEU A 30 -0.53 9.13 -3.44
CA LEU A 30 -0.98 9.27 -4.84
C LEU A 30 -1.92 10.45 -5.07
N PHE A 31 -2.77 10.73 -4.09
CA PHE A 31 -3.88 11.69 -4.21
C PHE A 31 -3.64 12.98 -3.42
N LEU A 32 -2.60 13.07 -2.57
CA LEU A 32 -2.25 14.36 -1.95
C LEU A 32 -1.79 15.37 -3.01
N PRO A 33 -2.12 16.66 -2.80
CA PRO A 33 -1.55 17.76 -3.58
C PRO A 33 -0.03 17.80 -3.47
N VAL A 34 0.62 18.19 -4.56
CA VAL A 34 2.09 18.31 -4.65
C VAL A 34 2.64 19.28 -3.62
N ASP A 35 1.91 20.35 -3.27
CA ASP A 35 2.33 21.30 -2.24
C ASP A 35 2.48 20.65 -0.85
N ILE A 36 1.60 19.69 -0.50
CA ILE A 36 1.68 18.95 0.77
C ILE A 36 2.82 17.95 0.73
N LEU A 37 3.00 17.25 -0.40
CA LEU A 37 4.11 16.31 -0.60
C LEU A 37 5.47 17.01 -0.54
N LYS A 38 5.55 18.26 -1.04
CA LYS A 38 6.73 19.12 -0.94
C LYS A 38 6.97 19.59 0.50
N GLN A 39 5.93 19.98 1.25
CA GLN A 39 6.07 20.33 2.67
C GLN A 39 6.56 19.15 3.51
N LEU A 40 6.13 17.92 3.19
CA LEU A 40 6.63 16.70 3.83
C LEU A 40 8.06 16.30 3.36
N GLY A 41 8.59 16.91 2.31
CA GLY A 41 9.90 16.56 1.74
C GLY A 41 9.93 15.21 1.01
N ILE A 42 8.78 14.59 0.76
CA ILE A 42 8.65 13.27 0.12
C ILE A 42 8.36 13.36 -1.39
N ASP A 43 8.17 14.57 -1.93
CA ASP A 43 7.96 14.84 -3.36
C ASP A 43 8.91 14.06 -4.30
N PRO A 44 10.25 14.09 -4.15
CA PRO A 44 11.13 13.37 -5.07
C PRO A 44 10.97 11.85 -4.97
N PHE A 45 10.59 11.33 -3.80
CA PHE A 45 10.33 9.91 -3.60
C PHE A 45 9.01 9.50 -4.24
N THR A 46 7.94 10.27 -4.01
CA THR A 46 6.62 10.03 -4.58
C THR A 46 6.66 10.10 -6.10
N VAL A 47 7.40 11.05 -6.70
CA VAL A 47 7.54 11.16 -8.16
C VAL A 47 8.34 9.98 -8.73
N LYS A 48 9.46 9.61 -8.11
CA LYS A 48 10.31 8.49 -8.57
C LYS A 48 9.61 7.13 -8.50
N TYR A 49 8.84 6.90 -7.44
CA TYR A 49 8.19 5.62 -7.18
C TYR A 49 6.69 5.62 -7.46
N LYS A 50 6.15 6.68 -8.09
CA LYS A 50 4.70 6.86 -8.31
C LYS A 50 4.03 5.61 -8.88
N THR A 51 4.65 5.00 -9.90
CA THR A 51 4.16 3.77 -10.52
C THR A 51 4.11 2.60 -9.54
N TRP A 52 5.15 2.42 -8.72
CA TRP A 52 5.23 1.36 -7.71
C TRP A 52 4.26 1.58 -6.55
N ILE A 53 4.06 2.84 -6.14
CA ILE A 53 3.07 3.23 -5.13
C ILE A 53 1.64 2.97 -5.67
N GLY A 54 1.40 3.26 -6.95
CA GLY A 54 0.15 2.91 -7.64
C GLY A 54 -0.09 1.41 -7.69
N LEU A 55 0.94 0.63 -8.01
CA LEU A 55 0.86 -0.82 -8.09
C LEU A 55 0.58 -1.46 -6.71
N THR A 56 1.24 -0.97 -5.67
CA THR A 56 0.97 -1.39 -4.28
C THR A 56 -0.42 -0.99 -3.83
N PHE A 57 -0.90 0.21 -4.16
CA PHE A 57 -2.29 0.59 -3.89
C PHE A 57 -3.29 -0.37 -4.54
N ILE A 58 -3.13 -0.67 -5.83
CA ILE A 58 -4.05 -1.57 -6.57
C ILE A 58 -4.03 -2.98 -5.99
N ILE A 59 -2.83 -3.54 -5.74
CA ILE A 59 -2.71 -4.88 -5.15
C ILE A 59 -3.34 -4.89 -3.75
N SER A 60 -3.01 -3.92 -2.91
CA SER A 60 -3.52 -3.86 -1.53
C SER A 60 -5.02 -3.56 -1.46
N PHE A 61 -5.60 -2.90 -2.47
CA PHE A 61 -7.04 -2.65 -2.55
C PHE A 61 -7.82 -3.84 -3.11
N CYS A 62 -7.20 -4.65 -3.96
CA CYS A 62 -7.84 -5.77 -4.65
C CYS A 62 -7.80 -7.09 -3.85
N PHE A 63 -6.93 -7.19 -2.84
CA PHE A 63 -6.81 -8.33 -1.91
C PHE A 63 -7.44 -8.02 -0.56
#